data_AF-A0A2S2P9C4-F1
#
_entry.id   AF-A0A2S2P9C4-F1
#
_cell.length_a   1.000
_cell.length_b   1.000
_cell.length_c   1.000
_cell.angle_alpha   90.00
_cell.angle_beta   90.00
_cell.angle_gamma   90.00
#
_symmetry.space_group_name_H-M   'P 1'
#
loop_
_entity.id
_entity.type
_entity.pdbx_description
1 polymer ?
#
loop_
_entity_poly.entity_id
_entity_poly.type
_entity_poly.pdbx_seq_one_letter_code
_entity_poly.pdbx_strand_id
1 'polypeptide(L)'
;VSRHFNVVCSTMLNSTFQRLQNQMLNRFQVIKTKMPRRESARRQHPLACESDIVETLHMRLLLLRMAFGKHIERKHICFFAGEILDEVYKILHYIKVTSKLARPYKVTDELFDLSTMAMEYFREKIEPTLPEIRLFANDYHEFPSPLGPPNTRTITSMCLRKRSLMIREGSVSSLEGKRSSSESPQCGSMLRKSVCKIKQGIKTSQSCHLERDFLDLRKQLRKTSTQVGNVQRELKQCKSQMAEQHKTLVEYSNRMDEYDKKNEETNRKFSTLLQELNKCKTEIQYLQSASSSSTLSVCSSCSTTASDLSLAMG
;
A
#
# COMPACT_ATOMS: atom_id res chain seq x y z
N VAL A 1 -12.50 6.13 33.41
CA VAL A 1 -13.13 5.43 32.25
C VAL A 1 -13.10 3.92 32.51
N SER A 2 -14.17 3.19 32.21
CA SER A 2 -14.19 1.72 32.35
C SER A 2 -13.29 1.05 31.31
N ARG A 3 -12.43 0.10 31.74
CA ARG A 3 -11.56 -0.67 30.84
C ARG A 3 -12.37 -1.46 29.81
N HIS A 4 -13.51 -2.01 30.22
CA HIS A 4 -14.40 -2.76 29.33
C HIS A 4 -14.99 -1.86 28.24
N PHE A 5 -15.52 -0.69 28.61
CA PHE A 5 -16.03 0.31 27.67
C PHE A 5 -14.96 0.70 26.64
N ASN A 6 -13.73 1.00 27.08
CA ASN A 6 -12.63 1.34 26.19
C ASN A 6 -12.29 0.22 25.18
N VAL A 7 -12.33 -1.05 25.61
CA VAL A 7 -12.10 -2.22 24.73
C VAL A 7 -13.23 -2.37 23.70
N VAL A 8 -14.49 -2.19 24.11
CA VAL A 8 -15.66 -2.26 23.20
C VAL A 8 -15.58 -1.13 22.16
N CYS A 9 -15.45 0.12 22.60
CA CYS A 9 -15.37 1.28 21.68
C CYS A 9 -14.17 1.18 20.74
N SER A 10 -12.97 0.82 21.23
CA SER A 10 -11.79 0.57 20.40
C SER A 10 -12.05 -0.47 19.32
N THR A 11 -12.71 -1.58 19.68
CA THR A 11 -13.03 -2.67 18.75
C THR A 11 -14.05 -2.20 17.69
N MET A 12 -15.09 -1.47 18.10
CA MET A 12 -16.10 -0.92 17.19
C MET A 12 -15.52 0.12 16.23
N LEU A 13 -14.70 1.06 16.70
CA LEU A 13 -14.08 2.09 15.85
C LEU A 13 -13.09 1.48 14.86
N ASN A 14 -12.20 0.60 15.33
CA ASN A 14 -11.23 -0.07 14.46
C ASN A 14 -11.91 -0.94 13.38
N SER A 15 -12.90 -1.75 13.75
CA SER A 15 -13.62 -2.61 12.78
C SER A 15 -14.47 -1.80 11.81
N THR A 16 -15.09 -0.70 12.26
CA THR A 16 -15.87 0.19 11.40
C THR A 16 -14.99 0.92 10.39
N PHE A 17 -13.83 1.43 10.82
CA PHE A 17 -12.83 2.03 9.93
C PHE A 17 -12.34 1.04 8.85
N GLN A 18 -12.00 -0.19 9.26
CA GLN A 18 -11.61 -1.26 8.32
C GLN A 18 -12.73 -1.60 7.32
N ARG A 19 -13.97 -1.71 7.80
CA ARG A 19 -15.15 -1.98 6.97
C ARG A 19 -15.39 -0.87 5.95
N LEU A 20 -15.38 0.39 6.37
CA LEU A 20 -15.55 1.55 5.49
C LEU A 20 -14.44 1.63 4.43
N GLN A 21 -13.18 1.44 4.82
CA GLN A 21 -12.06 1.44 3.87
C GLN A 21 -12.23 0.38 2.78
N ASN A 22 -12.60 -0.85 3.14
CA ASN A 22 -12.86 -1.95 2.20
C ASN A 22 -14.10 -1.69 1.33
N GLN A 23 -15.16 -1.14 1.92
CA GLN A 23 -16.40 -0.79 1.22
C GLN A 23 -16.15 0.30 0.18
N MET A 24 -15.36 1.34 0.50
CA MET A 24 -15.02 2.42 -0.43
C MET A 24 -14.12 1.94 -1.56
N LEU A 25 -13.10 1.14 -1.26
CA LEU A 25 -12.26 0.51 -2.28
C LEU A 25 -13.11 -0.35 -3.25
N ASN A 26 -13.99 -1.21 -2.73
CA ASN A 26 -14.84 -2.05 -3.56
C ASN A 26 -15.80 -1.21 -4.43
N ARG A 27 -16.50 -0.24 -3.83
CA ARG A 27 -17.42 0.64 -4.58
C ARG A 27 -16.69 1.45 -5.65
N PHE A 28 -15.51 1.98 -5.35
CA PHE A 28 -14.67 2.70 -6.31
C PHE A 28 -14.33 1.82 -7.52
N GLN A 29 -13.86 0.59 -7.31
CA GLN A 29 -13.55 -0.33 -8.41
C GLN A 29 -14.80 -0.70 -9.23
N VAL A 30 -15.95 -0.92 -8.58
CA VAL A 30 -17.24 -1.25 -9.24
C VAL A 30 -17.80 -0.06 -10.05
N ILE A 31 -17.56 1.19 -9.63
CA ILE A 31 -17.87 2.38 -10.44
C ILE A 31 -16.88 2.47 -11.60
N LYS A 32 -15.58 2.32 -11.33
CA LYS A 32 -14.50 2.44 -12.33
C LYS A 32 -14.63 1.47 -13.50
N THR A 33 -15.16 0.25 -13.30
CA THR A 33 -15.43 -0.69 -14.41
C THR A 33 -16.61 -0.28 -15.30
N LYS A 34 -17.53 0.56 -14.80
CA LYS A 34 -18.66 1.11 -15.56
C LYS A 34 -18.33 2.46 -16.23
N MET A 35 -17.21 3.07 -15.87
CA MET A 35 -16.84 4.41 -16.35
C MET A 35 -16.13 4.36 -17.71
N PRO A 36 -16.39 5.33 -18.62
CA PRO A 36 -15.67 5.44 -19.88
C PRO A 36 -14.15 5.60 -19.69
N ARG A 37 -13.37 5.00 -20.61
CA ARG A 37 -11.91 5.16 -20.66
C ARG A 37 -11.49 6.58 -21.05
N ARG A 38 -12.20 7.22 -22.00
CA ARG A 38 -11.94 8.60 -22.43
C ARG A 38 -12.46 9.61 -21.42
N GLU A 39 -11.61 10.55 -21.03
CA GLU A 39 -11.90 11.59 -20.05
C GLU A 39 -13.05 12.53 -20.45
N SER A 40 -13.17 12.88 -21.74
CA SER A 40 -14.28 13.72 -22.24
C SER A 40 -15.65 13.05 -22.06
N ALA A 41 -15.74 11.74 -22.34
CA ALA A 41 -16.95 10.95 -22.10
C ALA A 41 -17.20 10.71 -20.60
N ARG A 42 -16.13 10.61 -19.80
CA ARG A 42 -16.21 10.44 -18.35
C ARG A 42 -16.91 11.63 -17.68
N ARG A 43 -16.54 12.86 -18.03
CA ARG A 43 -17.13 14.09 -17.45
C ARG A 43 -18.61 14.29 -17.72
N GLN A 44 -19.13 13.67 -18.78
CA GLN A 44 -20.55 13.70 -19.16
C GLN A 44 -21.34 12.49 -18.64
N HIS A 45 -20.67 11.53 -17.97
CA HIS A 45 -21.29 10.30 -17.52
C HIS A 45 -22.13 10.52 -16.24
N PRO A 46 -23.33 9.91 -16.11
CA PRO A 46 -24.17 10.08 -14.92
C PRO A 46 -23.49 9.71 -13.59
N LEU A 47 -22.58 8.73 -13.60
CA LEU A 47 -21.83 8.33 -12.40
C LEU A 47 -20.56 9.17 -12.14
N ALA A 48 -20.26 10.22 -12.92
CA ALA A 48 -19.04 11.01 -12.74
C ALA A 48 -18.93 11.62 -11.34
N CYS A 49 -19.97 12.36 -10.93
CA CYS A 49 -20.00 13.01 -9.62
C CYS A 49 -19.95 11.99 -8.46
N GLU A 50 -20.60 10.84 -8.60
CA GLU A 50 -20.51 9.76 -7.60
C GLU A 50 -19.09 9.18 -7.53
N SER A 51 -18.47 8.92 -8.69
CA SER A 51 -17.10 8.41 -8.79
C SER A 51 -16.12 9.32 -8.07
N ASP A 52 -16.17 10.63 -8.33
CA ASP A 52 -15.26 11.62 -7.74
C ASP A 52 -15.42 11.69 -6.20
N ILE A 53 -16.65 11.65 -5.70
CA ILE A 53 -16.91 11.62 -4.24
C ILE A 53 -16.39 10.31 -3.64
N VAL A 54 -16.71 9.15 -4.23
CA VAL A 54 -16.29 7.84 -3.72
C VAL A 54 -14.77 7.65 -3.79
N GLU A 55 -14.11 8.17 -4.83
CA GLU A 55 -12.65 8.22 -4.94
C GLU A 55 -12.04 9.10 -3.84
N THR A 56 -12.63 10.27 -3.58
CA THR A 56 -12.19 11.16 -2.49
C THR A 56 -12.34 10.48 -1.12
N LEU A 57 -13.49 9.86 -0.84
CA LEU A 57 -13.71 9.05 0.38
C LEU A 57 -12.63 7.95 0.53
N HIS A 58 -12.38 7.21 -0.55
CA HIS A 58 -11.39 6.14 -0.55
C HIS A 58 -9.98 6.65 -0.28
N MET A 59 -9.56 7.75 -0.92
CA MET A 59 -8.24 8.36 -0.74
C MET A 59 -8.05 8.91 0.68
N ARG A 60 -9.03 9.62 1.26
CA ARG A 60 -8.93 10.13 2.64
C ARG A 60 -8.84 8.98 3.66
N LEU A 61 -9.66 7.94 3.52
CA LEU A 61 -9.58 6.75 4.38
C LEU A 61 -8.25 6.00 4.23
N LEU A 62 -7.69 5.94 3.02
CA LEU A 62 -6.38 5.32 2.76
C LEU A 62 -5.24 6.12 3.42
N LEU A 63 -5.25 7.45 3.35
CA LEU A 63 -4.27 8.31 4.02
C LEU A 63 -4.30 8.12 5.55
N LEU A 64 -5.50 8.10 6.15
CA LEU A 64 -5.67 7.82 7.59
C LEU A 64 -5.15 6.41 7.97
N ARG A 65 -5.34 5.42 7.09
CA ARG A 65 -4.75 4.08 7.28
C ARG A 65 -3.22 4.14 7.25
N MET A 66 -2.62 4.87 6.31
CA MET A 66 -1.17 5.00 6.21
C MET A 66 -0.57 5.72 7.43
N ALA A 67 -1.25 6.75 7.95
CA ALA A 67 -0.82 7.46 9.15
C ALA A 67 -0.93 6.59 10.41
N PHE A 68 -2.10 6.01 10.69
CA PHE A 68 -2.40 5.40 11.99
C PHE A 68 -2.28 3.88 12.01
N GLY A 69 -2.41 3.20 10.86
CA GLY A 69 -2.57 1.74 10.77
C GLY A 69 -1.47 0.96 11.46
N LYS A 70 -0.21 1.37 11.24
CA LYS A 70 0.99 0.80 11.90
C LYS A 70 0.91 0.80 13.44
N HIS A 71 0.24 1.78 14.06
CA HIS A 71 0.07 1.91 15.51
C HIS A 71 -1.21 1.21 16.00
N ILE A 72 -2.29 1.24 15.20
CA ILE A 72 -3.54 0.52 15.47
C ILE A 72 -3.34 -1.00 15.47
N GLU A 73 -2.63 -1.53 14.46
CA GLU A 73 -2.37 -2.98 14.31
C GLU A 73 -1.50 -3.54 15.45
N ARG A 74 -0.62 -2.71 16.01
CA ARG A 74 0.18 -3.03 17.21
C ARG A 74 -0.57 -2.84 18.53
N LYS A 75 -1.82 -2.37 18.49
CA LYS A 75 -2.64 -2.00 19.66
C LYS A 75 -1.99 -0.92 20.54
N HIS A 76 -1.12 -0.07 19.96
CA HIS A 76 -0.57 1.10 20.66
C HIS A 76 -1.66 2.16 20.86
N ILE A 77 -2.57 2.27 19.89
CA ILE A 77 -3.75 3.14 19.90
C ILE A 77 -4.95 2.40 19.32
N CYS A 78 -6.13 2.99 19.45
CA CYS A 78 -7.26 2.71 18.58
C CYS A 78 -7.47 3.85 17.58
N PHE A 79 -8.30 3.64 16.57
CA PHE A 79 -8.82 4.71 15.76
C PHE A 79 -9.63 5.67 16.65
N PHE A 80 -9.16 6.91 16.80
CA PHE A 80 -9.63 7.86 17.81
C PHE A 80 -10.58 8.92 17.28
N ALA A 81 -10.60 9.15 15.96
CA ALA A 81 -11.34 10.24 15.32
C ALA A 81 -12.75 9.79 14.89
N GLY A 82 -13.61 9.45 15.86
CA GLY A 82 -14.96 8.93 15.61
C GLY A 82 -15.78 9.74 14.60
N GLU A 83 -15.73 11.07 14.71
CA GLU A 83 -16.38 12.05 13.83
C GLU A 83 -16.11 11.80 12.33
N ILE A 84 -14.90 11.33 11.97
CA ILE A 84 -14.56 11.00 10.58
C ILE A 84 -15.40 9.83 10.05
N LEU A 85 -15.72 8.84 10.89
CA LEU A 85 -16.55 7.71 10.49
C LEU A 85 -18.00 8.15 10.31
N ASP A 86 -18.47 9.03 11.18
CA ASP A 86 -19.83 9.58 11.14
C ASP A 86 -20.02 10.49 9.92
N GLU A 87 -19.03 11.33 9.59
CA GLU A 87 -19.05 12.13 8.35
C GLU A 87 -18.99 11.25 7.09
N VAL A 88 -18.19 10.19 7.08
CA VAL A 88 -18.21 9.20 5.97
C VAL A 88 -19.59 8.55 5.84
N TYR A 89 -20.24 8.19 6.95
CA TYR A 89 -21.61 7.63 6.91
C TYR A 89 -22.64 8.66 6.43
N LYS A 90 -22.52 9.93 6.83
CA LYS A 90 -23.34 11.05 6.35
C LYS A 90 -23.20 11.25 4.84
N ILE A 91 -21.98 11.25 4.30
CA ILE A 91 -21.74 11.33 2.86
C ILE A 91 -22.29 10.10 2.12
N LEU A 92 -22.14 8.90 2.69
CA LEU A 92 -22.69 7.67 2.08
C LEU A 92 -24.21 7.63 2.10
N HIS A 93 -24.84 8.18 3.14
CA HIS A 93 -26.28 8.37 3.18
C HIS A 93 -26.73 9.39 2.11
N TYR A 94 -26.05 10.53 2.01
CA TYR A 94 -26.30 11.57 1.01
C TYR A 94 -26.27 11.00 -0.42
N ILE A 95 -25.22 10.25 -0.79
CA ILE A 95 -25.12 9.58 -2.11
C ILE A 95 -26.30 8.63 -2.35
N LYS A 96 -26.78 7.94 -1.31
CA LYS A 96 -27.87 6.95 -1.44
C LYS A 96 -29.24 7.60 -1.65
N VAL A 97 -29.51 8.76 -1.04
CA VAL A 97 -30.84 9.40 -1.06
C VAL A 97 -30.97 10.51 -2.11
N THR A 98 -29.86 11.10 -2.55
CA THR A 98 -29.87 12.26 -3.46
C THR A 98 -29.70 11.84 -4.92
N SER A 99 -30.71 12.13 -5.75
CA SER A 99 -30.71 11.81 -7.19
C SER A 99 -29.84 12.73 -8.06
N LYS A 100 -29.55 13.95 -7.60
CA LYS A 100 -28.67 14.93 -8.25
C LYS A 100 -27.61 15.41 -7.25
N LEU A 101 -26.43 14.79 -7.30
CA LEU A 101 -25.33 15.07 -6.37
C LEU A 101 -24.77 16.48 -6.56
N ALA A 102 -24.50 17.18 -5.46
CA ALA A 102 -23.73 18.42 -5.45
C ALA A 102 -22.27 18.17 -5.83
N ARG A 103 -21.54 19.24 -6.20
CA ARG A 103 -20.13 19.14 -6.62
C ARG A 103 -19.28 18.48 -5.52
N PRO A 104 -18.35 17.55 -5.85
CA PRO A 104 -17.67 16.71 -4.87
C PRO A 104 -17.05 17.48 -3.70
N TYR A 105 -16.33 18.58 -3.99
CA TYR A 105 -15.67 19.39 -2.98
C TYR A 105 -16.60 20.05 -1.94
N LYS A 106 -17.91 20.19 -2.22
CA LYS A 106 -18.91 20.69 -1.25
C LYS A 106 -19.55 19.59 -0.40
N VAL A 107 -19.24 18.34 -0.72
CA VAL A 107 -19.77 17.14 -0.05
C VAL A 107 -18.67 16.50 0.81
N THR A 108 -17.40 16.77 0.50
CA THR A 108 -16.23 16.15 1.15
C THR A 108 -15.29 17.16 1.81
N ASP A 109 -15.66 18.43 1.91
CA ASP A 109 -14.90 19.50 2.58
C ASP A 109 -14.71 19.19 4.07
N GLU A 110 -15.81 19.00 4.80
CA GLU A 110 -15.77 18.66 6.24
C GLU A 110 -14.91 17.41 6.51
N LEU A 111 -15.08 16.37 5.69
CA LEU A 111 -14.26 15.16 5.78
C LEU A 111 -12.77 15.47 5.56
N PHE A 112 -12.43 16.35 4.62
CA PHE A 112 -11.05 16.73 4.32
C PHE A 112 -10.43 17.43 5.53
N ASP A 113 -11.15 18.38 6.14
CA ASP A 113 -10.66 19.14 7.28
C ASP A 113 -10.50 18.26 8.52
N LEU A 114 -11.55 17.50 8.90
CA LEU A 114 -11.50 16.54 10.01
C LEU A 114 -10.34 15.55 9.87
N SER A 115 -10.12 15.00 8.67
CA SER A 115 -9.04 14.04 8.44
C SER A 115 -7.66 14.67 8.38
N THR A 116 -7.52 15.94 7.97
CA THR A 116 -6.25 16.69 8.05
C THR A 116 -5.91 16.98 9.51
N MET A 117 -6.86 17.58 10.25
CA MET A 117 -6.71 17.86 11.69
C MET A 117 -6.37 16.59 12.49
N ALA A 118 -7.01 15.46 12.22
CA ALA A 118 -6.69 14.21 12.89
C ALA A 118 -5.27 13.71 12.60
N MET A 119 -4.77 13.85 11.36
CA MET A 119 -3.40 13.47 11.01
C MET A 119 -2.35 14.40 11.64
N GLU A 120 -2.62 15.70 11.70
CA GLU A 120 -1.74 16.69 12.33
C GLU A 120 -1.70 16.50 13.85
N TYR A 121 -2.87 16.42 14.50
CA TYR A 121 -2.97 16.16 15.93
C TYR A 121 -2.30 14.85 16.33
N PHE A 122 -2.47 13.79 15.52
CA PHE A 122 -1.77 12.53 15.71
C PHE A 122 -0.25 12.72 15.68
N ARG A 123 0.29 13.34 14.62
CA ARG A 123 1.73 13.56 14.44
C ARG A 123 2.34 14.39 15.58
N GLU A 124 1.65 15.43 16.01
CA GLU A 124 2.19 16.36 17.02
C GLU A 124 2.03 15.89 18.47
N LYS A 125 0.88 15.29 18.80
CA LYS A 125 0.49 15.06 20.20
C LYS A 125 0.43 13.59 20.58
N ILE A 126 0.10 12.70 19.64
CA ILE A 126 -0.09 11.27 19.93
C ILE A 126 1.19 10.49 19.60
N GLU A 127 1.66 10.53 18.35
CA GLU A 127 2.80 9.74 17.86
C GLU A 127 4.07 9.85 18.75
N PRO A 128 4.46 11.04 19.28
CA PRO A 128 5.61 11.16 20.17
C PRO A 128 5.46 10.45 21.53
N THR A 129 4.22 10.13 21.94
CA THR A 129 3.94 9.43 23.20
C THR A 129 3.86 7.90 23.03
N LEU A 130 3.86 7.40 21.79
CA LEU A 130 3.70 5.99 21.51
C LEU A 130 5.05 5.25 21.56
N PRO A 131 5.06 3.94 21.91
CA PRO A 131 6.26 3.14 21.83
C PRO A 131 6.85 3.17 20.41
N GLU A 132 8.14 3.46 20.31
CA GLU A 132 8.87 3.54 19.05
C GLU A 132 8.66 2.25 18.24
N ILE A 133 8.06 2.40 17.06
CA ILE A 133 7.88 1.29 16.13
C ILE A 133 9.23 0.97 15.51
N ARG A 134 9.95 0.00 16.11
CA ARG A 134 11.17 -0.59 15.56
C ARG A 134 10.88 -1.40 14.29
N LEU A 135 10.70 -0.68 13.18
CA LEU A 135 10.57 -1.20 11.81
C LEU A 135 11.68 -0.60 10.95
N PHE A 136 12.90 -1.15 11.03
CA PHE A 136 13.97 -0.92 10.03
C PHE A 136 14.23 0.56 9.64
N ALA A 137 14.03 1.49 10.58
CA ALA A 137 14.27 2.91 10.37
C ALA A 137 15.77 3.22 10.48
N ASN A 138 16.57 2.80 9.49
CA ASN A 138 17.92 3.34 9.27
C ASN A 138 18.52 3.18 7.86
N ASP A 139 17.87 2.50 6.91
CA ASP A 139 18.42 2.30 5.54
C ASP A 139 17.93 3.32 4.49
N TYR A 140 17.41 4.48 4.95
CA TYR A 140 17.08 5.62 4.10
C TYR A 140 17.62 6.92 4.72
N HIS A 141 18.94 7.11 4.68
CA HIS A 141 19.63 8.40 4.40
C HIS A 141 21.15 8.31 4.64
N GLU A 142 21.87 7.48 3.87
CA GLU A 142 23.30 7.73 3.65
C GLU A 142 23.74 7.24 2.26
N PHE A 143 23.55 8.10 1.25
CA PHE A 143 24.28 8.01 0.00
C PHE A 143 25.70 8.58 0.29
N PRO A 144 26.78 7.81 0.19
CA PRO A 144 28.12 8.33 0.44
C PRO A 144 28.58 9.13 -0.77
N SER A 145 28.23 10.42 -0.82
CA SER A 145 28.96 11.38 -1.65
C SER A 145 30.39 11.50 -1.10
N PRO A 146 31.43 11.26 -1.91
CA PRO A 146 32.81 11.44 -1.47
C PRO A 146 33.14 12.94 -1.33
N LEU A 147 34.16 13.24 -0.51
CA LEU A 147 34.77 14.57 -0.27
C LEU A 147 34.04 15.47 0.76
N GLY A 148 34.50 15.44 2.02
CA GLY A 148 34.16 16.42 3.06
C GLY A 148 34.63 15.98 4.46
N PRO A 149 35.36 16.80 5.25
CA PRO A 149 35.94 16.38 6.53
C PRO A 149 34.95 16.52 7.71
N PRO A 150 35.07 15.68 8.76
CA PRO A 150 34.19 15.73 9.92
C PRO A 150 34.68 16.73 10.96
N ASN A 151 33.79 17.51 11.57
CA ASN A 151 34.11 18.20 12.82
C ASN A 151 32.88 18.42 13.72
N THR A 152 32.86 17.74 14.87
CA THR A 152 32.11 18.06 16.11
C THR A 152 30.56 18.11 16.06
N ARG A 153 29.80 17.64 17.07
CA ARG A 153 30.13 16.89 18.31
C ARG A 153 28.85 16.23 18.86
N THR A 154 28.98 14.96 19.26
CA THR A 154 28.39 14.30 20.44
C THR A 154 26.94 14.60 20.88
N ILE A 155 26.12 13.54 20.99
CA ILE A 155 25.28 13.09 22.13
C ILE A 155 24.07 12.30 21.59
N THR A 156 23.72 11.08 22.04
CA THR A 156 24.44 10.02 22.77
C THR A 156 23.75 8.69 22.45
N SER A 157 24.49 7.67 21.98
CA SER A 157 23.94 6.33 21.77
C SER A 157 24.32 5.37 22.92
N MET A 158 23.34 5.00 23.74
CA MET A 158 23.49 3.89 24.69
C MET A 158 23.41 2.54 23.96
N CYS A 159 24.51 2.15 23.32
CA CYS A 159 24.65 0.81 22.72
C CYS A 159 25.40 -0.14 23.65
N LEU A 160 24.82 -1.34 23.81
CA LEU A 160 25.23 -2.36 24.78
C LEU A 160 26.72 -2.73 24.67
N ARG A 161 27.40 -2.82 25.81
CA ARG A 161 28.64 -3.58 25.95
C ARG A 161 28.42 -5.02 25.46
N LYS A 162 28.92 -5.36 24.27
CA LYS A 162 29.26 -6.74 23.91
C LYS A 162 30.31 -7.23 24.90
N ARG A 163 29.91 -8.07 25.87
CA ARG A 163 30.85 -8.76 26.76
C ARG A 163 31.49 -9.90 25.99
N SER A 164 32.51 -9.59 25.18
CA SER A 164 33.35 -10.61 24.56
C SER A 164 34.19 -11.27 25.66
N LEU A 165 33.93 -12.54 25.93
CA LEU A 165 34.79 -13.35 26.79
C LEU A 165 35.76 -14.12 25.90
N MET A 166 36.93 -13.52 25.69
CA MET A 166 38.11 -14.26 25.25
C MET A 166 38.52 -15.18 26.40
N ILE A 167 38.40 -16.50 26.24
CA ILE A 167 39.14 -17.45 27.10
C ILE A 167 40.21 -18.10 26.24
N ARG A 168 41.43 -17.63 26.51
CA ARG A 168 42.74 -18.08 26.05
C ARG A 168 42.90 -19.59 26.20
N GLU A 169 43.32 -20.26 25.12
CA GLU A 169 43.84 -21.63 25.22
C GLU A 169 45.13 -21.65 26.05
N GLY A 170 45.31 -22.76 26.78
CA GLY A 170 46.46 -22.99 27.65
C GLY A 170 46.76 -24.47 27.74
N SER A 171 47.42 -25.00 26.70
CA SER A 171 47.89 -26.37 26.66
C SER A 171 48.97 -26.61 27.72
N VAL A 172 48.81 -27.66 28.53
CA VAL A 172 49.91 -28.33 29.23
C VAL A 172 49.64 -29.83 29.30
N SER A 173 50.48 -30.59 28.62
CA SER A 173 50.48 -32.05 28.60
C SER A 173 51.18 -32.64 29.82
N SER A 174 50.67 -33.78 30.28
CA SER A 174 51.29 -34.63 31.31
C SER A 174 52.65 -35.19 30.87
N LEU A 175 53.64 -35.22 31.78
CA LEU A 175 54.69 -36.26 31.82
C LEU A 175 55.26 -36.42 33.26
N GLU A 176 55.85 -37.58 33.47
CA GLU A 176 56.11 -38.32 34.71
C GLU A 176 57.01 -37.70 35.81
N GLY A 177 56.87 -38.22 37.04
CA GLY A 177 57.83 -38.03 38.14
C GLY A 177 57.64 -39.05 39.29
N LYS A 178 58.60 -39.98 39.47
CA LYS A 178 58.61 -41.01 40.53
C LYS A 178 59.31 -40.55 41.82
N ARG A 179 58.87 -41.08 42.98
CA ARG A 179 59.57 -41.40 44.26
C ARG A 179 58.69 -41.04 45.48
N SER A 180 58.73 -41.69 46.65
CA SER A 180 59.02 -43.08 47.06
C SER A 180 58.91 -43.15 48.60
N SER A 181 58.17 -44.11 49.18
CA SER A 181 58.09 -44.46 50.63
C SER A 181 57.70 -43.33 51.61
N SER A 182 56.93 -43.53 52.68
CA SER A 182 56.32 -44.73 53.30
C SER A 182 54.82 -44.41 53.61
N GLU A 183 54.03 -45.02 54.51
CA GLU A 183 54.22 -46.04 55.55
C GLU A 183 52.89 -46.77 55.88
N SER A 184 52.77 -47.36 57.07
CA SER A 184 51.56 -47.90 57.72
C SER A 184 51.81 -47.89 59.25
N PRO A 185 50.80 -47.95 60.16
CA PRO A 185 49.54 -48.68 59.98
C PRO A 185 48.25 -48.10 60.63
N GLN A 186 47.15 -48.81 60.34
CA GLN A 186 45.98 -49.12 61.18
C GLN A 186 45.09 -48.04 61.85
N CYS A 187 43.80 -48.26 61.57
CA CYS A 187 42.64 -48.17 62.47
C CYS A 187 42.14 -46.78 62.92
N GLY A 188 40.86 -46.54 62.65
CA GLY A 188 40.16 -45.28 62.85
C GLY A 188 38.81 -45.30 62.14
N SER A 189 38.03 -46.34 62.39
CA SER A 189 36.64 -46.41 61.94
C SER A 189 35.78 -45.38 62.70
N MET A 190 34.69 -44.93 62.06
CA MET A 190 33.87 -43.76 62.43
C MET A 190 34.48 -42.39 62.06
N LEU A 191 33.62 -41.37 62.00
CA LEU A 191 33.94 -39.95 61.66
C LEU A 191 34.28 -39.58 60.20
N ARG A 192 33.94 -40.39 59.19
CA ARG A 192 33.87 -39.94 57.76
C ARG A 192 32.54 -40.21 57.04
N LYS A 193 31.39 -40.10 57.74
CA LYS A 193 30.05 -40.22 57.13
C LYS A 193 29.27 -38.90 56.94
N SER A 194 29.78 -37.76 57.44
CA SER A 194 29.07 -36.47 57.45
C SER A 194 29.56 -35.41 56.45
N VAL A 195 30.76 -35.52 55.86
CA VAL A 195 31.33 -34.44 55.01
C VAL A 195 31.19 -34.69 53.49
N CYS A 196 31.09 -35.94 53.03
CA CYS A 196 30.97 -36.24 51.59
C CYS A 196 29.56 -36.04 50.98
N LYS A 197 28.51 -35.84 51.79
CA LYS A 197 27.13 -35.70 51.27
C LYS A 197 26.73 -34.29 50.82
N ILE A 198 27.52 -33.25 51.12
CA ILE A 198 27.18 -31.86 50.77
C ILE A 198 27.85 -31.41 49.46
N LYS A 199 28.96 -32.03 49.02
CA LYS A 199 29.67 -31.66 47.78
C LYS A 199 29.18 -32.37 46.50
N GLN A 200 28.42 -33.46 46.60
CA GLN A 200 27.91 -34.22 45.43
C GLN A 200 26.48 -33.84 44.98
N GLY A 201 25.69 -33.18 45.83
CA GLY A 201 24.27 -32.86 45.54
C GLY A 201 24.01 -31.53 44.81
N ILE A 202 24.99 -30.60 44.79
CA ILE A 202 24.77 -29.22 44.31
C ILE A 202 25.35 -29.00 42.89
N LYS A 203 26.43 -29.72 42.52
CA LYS A 203 27.05 -29.58 41.18
C LYS A 203 26.34 -30.37 40.06
N THR A 204 25.61 -31.43 40.40
CA THR A 204 25.03 -32.36 39.42
C THR A 204 23.66 -31.92 38.89
N SER A 205 22.84 -31.28 39.73
CA SER A 205 21.55 -30.71 39.34
C SER A 205 21.70 -29.41 38.54
N GLN A 206 22.57 -28.50 38.98
CA GLN A 206 22.74 -27.20 38.31
C GLN A 206 23.43 -27.34 36.94
N SER A 207 24.37 -28.30 36.79
CA SER A 207 25.01 -28.59 35.50
C SER A 207 24.05 -29.21 34.49
N CYS A 208 23.18 -30.15 34.92
CA CYS A 208 22.27 -30.83 33.99
C CYS A 208 21.11 -29.94 33.52
N HIS A 209 20.73 -28.92 34.30
CA HIS A 209 19.84 -27.86 33.82
C HIS A 209 20.49 -27.02 32.73
N LEU A 210 21.72 -26.53 32.95
CA LEU A 210 22.44 -25.71 31.97
C LEU A 210 22.73 -26.46 30.65
N GLU A 211 23.07 -27.75 30.69
CA GLU A 211 23.21 -28.57 29.48
C GLU A 211 21.88 -28.75 28.73
N ARG A 212 20.77 -28.94 29.45
CA ARG A 212 19.44 -29.08 28.87
C ARG A 212 18.97 -27.77 28.23
N ASP A 213 19.19 -26.63 28.89
CA ASP A 213 18.92 -25.29 28.36
C ASP A 213 19.77 -25.01 27.11
N PHE A 214 21.05 -25.41 27.09
CA PHE A 214 21.93 -25.25 25.92
C PHE A 214 21.49 -26.11 24.73
N LEU A 215 21.05 -27.35 24.98
CA LEU A 215 20.45 -28.23 23.98
C LEU A 215 19.17 -27.64 23.38
N ASP A 216 18.28 -27.10 24.21
CA ASP A 216 17.05 -26.47 23.74
C ASP A 216 17.30 -25.15 23.02
N LEU A 217 18.25 -24.32 23.48
CA LEU A 217 18.67 -23.12 22.76
C LEU A 217 19.25 -23.46 21.37
N ARG A 218 20.08 -24.51 21.27
CA ARG A 218 20.60 -25.04 20.00
C ARG A 218 19.51 -25.68 19.12
N LYS A 219 18.42 -26.17 19.72
CA LYS A 219 17.23 -26.67 19.00
C LYS A 219 16.38 -25.52 18.47
N GLN A 220 16.19 -24.45 19.27
CA GLN A 220 15.53 -23.22 18.83
C GLN A 220 16.30 -22.53 17.70
N LEU A 221 17.62 -22.34 17.84
CA LEU A 221 18.47 -21.72 16.81
C LEU A 221 18.37 -22.46 15.46
N ARG A 222 18.31 -23.80 15.48
CA ARG A 222 18.09 -24.62 14.28
C ARG A 222 16.70 -24.38 13.67
N LYS A 223 15.63 -24.37 14.46
CA LYS A 223 14.27 -24.02 13.99
C LYS A 223 14.23 -22.63 13.34
N THR A 224 14.78 -21.62 14.02
CA THR A 224 14.84 -20.24 13.52
C THR A 224 15.63 -20.15 12.21
N SER A 225 16.77 -20.85 12.11
CA SER A 225 17.56 -20.90 10.87
C SER A 225 16.77 -21.51 9.70
N THR A 226 16.08 -22.64 9.92
CA THR A 226 15.19 -23.22 8.89
C THR A 226 14.05 -22.28 8.51
N GLN A 227 13.45 -21.58 9.48
CA GLN A 227 12.37 -20.64 9.23
C GLN A 227 12.84 -19.42 8.43
N VAL A 228 14.02 -18.86 8.74
CA VAL A 228 14.66 -17.80 7.93
C VAL A 228 14.92 -18.29 6.50
N GLY A 229 15.39 -19.52 6.31
CA GLY A 229 15.58 -20.12 4.99
C GLY A 229 14.28 -20.33 4.19
N ASN A 230 13.15 -20.58 4.87
CA ASN A 230 11.83 -20.64 4.24
C ASN A 230 11.38 -19.24 3.79
N VAL A 231 11.41 -18.25 4.69
CA VAL A 231 11.02 -16.86 4.40
C VAL A 231 11.89 -16.27 3.27
N GLN A 232 13.19 -16.60 3.21
CA GLN A 232 14.06 -16.17 2.13
C GLN A 232 13.68 -16.79 0.76
N ARG A 233 13.16 -18.04 0.75
CA ARG A 233 12.63 -18.67 -0.47
C ARG A 233 11.32 -18.02 -0.92
N GLU A 234 10.39 -17.80 0.01
CA GLU A 234 9.12 -17.10 -0.24
C GLU A 234 9.35 -15.68 -0.77
N LEU A 235 10.32 -14.94 -0.21
CA LEU A 235 10.67 -13.60 -0.67
C LEU A 235 11.26 -13.60 -2.08
N LYS A 236 12.08 -14.60 -2.45
CA LYS A 236 12.55 -14.79 -3.83
C LYS A 236 11.42 -15.11 -4.80
N GLN A 237 10.48 -15.98 -4.40
CA GLN A 237 9.32 -16.34 -5.21
C GLN A 237 8.39 -15.14 -5.44
N CYS A 238 8.07 -14.40 -4.38
CA CYS A 238 7.29 -13.16 -4.42
C CYS A 238 7.95 -12.10 -5.32
N LYS A 239 9.28 -11.91 -5.22
CA LYS A 239 10.03 -11.01 -6.12
C LYS A 239 9.91 -11.43 -7.59
N SER A 240 9.97 -12.72 -7.89
CA SER A 240 9.80 -13.24 -9.26
C SER A 240 8.39 -12.96 -9.80
N GLN A 241 7.36 -13.24 -8.99
CA GLN A 241 5.96 -13.00 -9.36
C GLN A 241 5.66 -11.51 -9.57
N MET A 242 6.22 -10.63 -8.74
CA MET A 242 6.11 -9.18 -8.90
C MET A 242 6.76 -8.69 -10.21
N ALA A 243 7.91 -9.24 -10.61
CA ALA A 243 8.56 -8.91 -11.88
C ALA A 243 7.73 -9.36 -13.09
N GLU A 244 7.11 -10.54 -13.01
CA GLU A 244 6.22 -11.06 -14.05
C GLU A 244 4.91 -10.26 -14.17
N GLN A 245 4.29 -9.90 -13.04
CA GLN A 245 3.13 -8.99 -13.04
C GLN A 245 3.48 -7.61 -13.60
N HIS A 246 4.66 -7.06 -13.25
CA HIS A 246 5.12 -5.80 -13.83
C HIS A 246 5.30 -5.90 -15.36
N LYS A 247 5.85 -7.02 -15.87
CA LYS A 247 5.98 -7.25 -17.31
C LYS A 247 4.62 -7.27 -18.01
N THR A 248 3.65 -8.02 -17.49
CA THR A 248 2.30 -8.07 -18.08
C THR A 248 1.59 -6.71 -18.03
N LEU A 249 1.78 -5.92 -16.96
CA LEU A 249 1.25 -4.56 -16.86
C LEU A 249 1.82 -3.63 -17.96
N VAL A 250 3.13 -3.69 -18.20
CA VAL A 250 3.78 -2.93 -19.29
C VAL A 250 3.26 -3.39 -20.66
N GLU A 251 3.09 -4.69 -20.89
CA GLU A 251 2.51 -5.23 -22.14
C GLU A 251 1.06 -4.73 -22.35
N TYR A 252 0.24 -4.70 -21.30
CA TYR A 252 -1.11 -4.12 -21.37
C TYR A 252 -1.09 -2.60 -21.63
N SER A 253 -0.15 -1.86 -21.04
CA SER A 253 0.02 -0.42 -21.30
C SER A 253 0.35 -0.15 -22.77
N ASN A 254 1.36 -0.85 -23.31
CA ASN A 254 1.76 -0.69 -24.72
C ASN A 254 0.61 -0.99 -25.68
N ARG A 255 -0.18 -2.04 -25.40
CA ARG A 255 -1.38 -2.36 -26.20
C ARG A 255 -2.45 -1.26 -26.13
N MET A 256 -2.58 -0.57 -25.00
CA MET A 256 -3.48 0.59 -24.90
C MET A 256 -3.01 1.75 -25.77
N ASP A 257 -1.71 2.06 -25.73
CA ASP A 257 -1.11 3.12 -26.56
C ASP A 257 -1.24 2.83 -28.06
N GLU A 258 -1.15 1.55 -28.47
CA GLU A 258 -1.43 1.11 -29.85
C GLU A 258 -2.89 1.34 -30.25
N TYR A 259 -3.86 1.02 -29.38
CA TYR A 259 -5.28 1.28 -29.66
C TYR A 259 -5.58 2.78 -29.75
N ASP A 260 -4.97 3.61 -28.90
CA ASP A 260 -5.18 5.07 -28.94
C ASP A 260 -4.53 5.70 -30.18
N LYS A 261 -3.31 5.27 -30.58
CA LYS A 261 -2.69 5.67 -31.86
C LYS A 261 -3.57 5.30 -33.06
N LYS A 262 -4.06 4.06 -33.12
CA LYS A 262 -4.94 3.61 -34.21
C LYS A 262 -6.25 4.42 -34.24
N ASN A 263 -6.81 4.74 -33.08
CA ASN A 263 -7.98 5.58 -32.98
C ASN A 263 -7.72 7.03 -33.44
N GLU A 264 -6.57 7.62 -33.08
CA GLU A 264 -6.19 8.94 -33.61
C GLU A 264 -6.06 8.94 -35.13
N GLU A 265 -5.43 7.92 -35.70
CA GLU A 265 -5.30 7.77 -37.15
C GLU A 265 -6.68 7.65 -37.83
N THR A 266 -7.58 6.85 -37.25
CA THR A 266 -8.98 6.74 -37.69
C THR A 266 -9.71 8.09 -37.59
N ASN A 267 -9.55 8.84 -36.49
CA ASN A 267 -10.13 10.18 -36.34
C ASN A 267 -9.59 11.17 -37.39
N ARG A 268 -8.28 11.15 -37.67
CA ARG A 268 -7.67 12.00 -38.73
C ARG A 268 -8.26 11.67 -40.10
N LYS A 269 -8.41 10.38 -40.43
CA LYS A 269 -9.07 9.93 -41.68
C LYS A 269 -10.52 10.41 -41.77
N PHE A 270 -11.29 10.34 -40.68
CA PHE A 270 -12.64 10.90 -40.65
C PHE A 270 -12.67 12.42 -40.87
N SER A 271 -11.75 13.18 -40.25
CA SER A 271 -11.65 14.63 -40.48
C SER A 271 -11.32 14.97 -41.95
N THR A 272 -10.41 14.23 -42.60
CA THR A 272 -10.10 14.41 -44.02
C THR A 272 -11.30 14.09 -44.91
N LEU A 273 -12.03 12.99 -44.64
CA LEU A 273 -13.25 12.65 -45.38
C LEU A 273 -14.34 13.72 -45.24
N LEU A 274 -14.51 14.29 -44.03
CA LEU A 274 -15.43 15.41 -43.82
C LEU A 274 -15.00 16.67 -44.59
N GLN A 275 -13.70 16.91 -44.76
CA GLN A 275 -13.19 18.05 -45.52
C GLN A 275 -13.46 17.89 -47.03
N GLU A 276 -13.18 16.72 -47.61
CA GLU A 276 -13.49 16.45 -49.02
C GLU A 276 -15.01 16.45 -49.30
N LEU A 277 -15.82 15.94 -48.37
CA LEU A 277 -17.28 15.98 -48.48
C LEU A 277 -17.80 17.43 -48.46
N ASN A 278 -17.27 18.29 -47.58
CA ASN A 278 -17.60 19.72 -47.57
C ASN A 278 -17.14 20.43 -48.87
N LYS A 279 -15.98 20.10 -49.41
CA LYS A 279 -15.50 20.63 -50.69
C LYS A 279 -16.42 20.24 -51.86
N CYS A 280 -16.79 18.96 -51.95
CA CYS A 280 -17.76 18.46 -52.93
C CYS A 280 -19.11 19.18 -52.79
N LYS A 281 -19.61 19.38 -51.55
CA LYS A 281 -20.82 20.16 -51.28
C LYS A 281 -20.72 21.60 -51.81
N THR A 282 -19.61 22.30 -51.57
CA THR A 282 -19.42 23.67 -52.08
C THR A 282 -19.34 23.72 -53.60
N GLU A 283 -18.76 22.71 -54.23
CA GLU A 283 -18.64 22.62 -55.69
C GLU A 283 -19.99 22.33 -56.37
N ILE A 284 -20.81 21.46 -55.78
CA ILE A 284 -22.22 21.25 -56.18
C ILE A 284 -23.01 22.55 -56.05
N GLN A 285 -22.89 23.28 -54.94
CA GLN A 285 -23.58 24.56 -54.74
C GLN A 285 -23.11 25.63 -55.74
N TYR A 286 -21.82 25.68 -56.07
CA TYR A 286 -21.30 26.57 -57.10
C TYR A 286 -21.87 26.25 -58.48
N LEU A 287 -21.89 24.97 -58.88
CA LEU A 287 -22.48 24.53 -60.16
C LEU A 287 -23.98 24.85 -60.25
N GLN A 288 -24.74 24.59 -59.18
CA GLN A 288 -26.16 24.98 -59.09
C GLN A 288 -26.34 26.48 -59.28
N SER A 289 -25.51 27.30 -58.63
CA SER A 289 -25.52 28.76 -58.75
C SER A 289 -25.17 29.23 -60.16
N ALA A 290 -24.17 28.61 -60.80
CA ALA A 290 -23.75 28.93 -62.16
C ALA A 290 -24.83 28.57 -63.21
N SER A 291 -25.51 27.43 -63.02
CA SER A 291 -26.68 27.07 -63.83
C SER A 291 -27.85 28.04 -63.63
N SER A 292 -28.12 28.50 -62.40
CA SER A 292 -29.16 29.52 -62.14
C SER A 292 -28.85 30.89 -62.79
N SER A 293 -27.59 31.30 -62.87
CA SER A 293 -27.18 32.53 -63.57
C SER A 293 -27.14 32.42 -65.10
N SER A 294 -27.13 31.20 -65.65
CA SER A 294 -27.13 30.97 -67.11
C SER A 294 -28.52 30.64 -67.68
N THR A 295 -29.54 30.50 -66.82
CA THR A 295 -30.95 30.33 -67.22
C THR A 295 -31.77 31.64 -67.11
N LEU A 296 -31.23 32.73 -67.66
CA LEU A 296 -32.01 33.95 -67.94
C LEU A 296 -32.01 34.33 -69.43
N SER A 297 -32.03 33.32 -70.31
CA SER A 297 -32.42 33.47 -71.72
C SER A 297 -33.85 32.98 -71.90
N VAL A 298 -34.81 33.90 -71.77
CA VAL A 298 -36.20 33.65 -72.18
C VAL A 298 -36.21 33.38 -73.69
N CYS A 299 -36.53 32.14 -74.08
CA CYS A 299 -36.78 31.79 -75.47
C CYS A 299 -38.20 32.23 -75.84
N SER A 300 -38.33 33.45 -76.39
CA SER A 300 -39.61 34.08 -76.75
C SER A 300 -40.29 33.48 -78.00
N SER A 301 -40.24 32.15 -78.19
CA SER A 301 -40.78 31.50 -79.40
C SER A 301 -41.29 30.05 -79.23
N CYS A 302 -41.43 29.52 -78.00
CA CYS A 302 -42.10 28.22 -77.77
C CYS A 302 -43.27 28.33 -76.78
N SER A 303 -44.38 28.87 -77.27
CA SER A 303 -45.68 28.81 -76.63
C SER A 303 -46.42 27.52 -76.98
N THR A 304 -46.26 26.44 -76.20
CA THR A 304 -47.29 25.38 -76.07
C THR A 304 -47.06 24.48 -74.85
N THR A 305 -48.07 24.43 -73.96
CA THR A 305 -48.55 23.27 -73.16
C THR A 305 -47.52 22.25 -72.61
N ALA A 306 -47.46 22.00 -71.31
CA ALA A 306 -48.59 21.42 -70.56
C ALA A 306 -48.52 21.67 -69.04
N SER A 307 -49.70 21.81 -68.44
CA SER A 307 -49.97 21.67 -67.01
C SER A 307 -49.86 20.21 -66.55
N ASP A 308 -49.97 19.98 -65.24
CA ASP A 308 -50.04 18.67 -64.54
C ASP A 308 -48.69 17.91 -64.49
N LEU A 309 -48.09 17.67 -63.32
CA LEU A 309 -48.67 16.98 -62.17
C LEU A 309 -48.16 17.54 -60.82
N SER A 310 -49.08 17.96 -59.96
CA SER A 310 -48.82 18.14 -58.53
C SER A 310 -49.48 17.00 -57.75
N LEU A 311 -48.77 15.88 -57.52
CA LEU A 311 -49.21 14.81 -56.63
C LEU A 311 -48.09 13.81 -56.31
N ALA A 312 -47.55 13.87 -55.09
CA ALA A 312 -47.25 12.73 -54.21
C ALA A 312 -46.34 13.17 -53.03
N MET A 313 -46.96 13.56 -51.92
CA MET A 313 -46.38 13.31 -50.59
C MET A 313 -46.63 11.84 -50.24
N GLY A 314 -45.62 11.13 -49.75
CA GLY A 314 -45.67 9.72 -49.36
C GLY A 314 -44.32 9.23 -48.89
#